data_AF-A0A7K1E3S0-F1
#
_entry.id   AF-A0A7K1E3S0-F1
#
_cell.length_a   1.000
_cell.length_b   1.000
_cell.length_c   1.000
_cell.angle_alpha   90.00
_cell.angle_beta   90.00
_cell.angle_gamma   90.00
#
_symmetry.space_group_name_H-M   'P 1'
#
loop_
_entity.id
_entity.type
_entity.pdbx_description
1 polymer ?
#
loop_
_entity_poly.entity_id
_entity_poly.type
_entity_poly.pdbx_seq_one_letter_code
_entity_poly.pdbx_strand_id
1 'polypeptide(L)'
;MKIVAVTSCITGIAHTYMAAESLEQAAKKAGHEITVETQGSAGSSPVPQSIIDEADVVIFACDLEVKNKGRFNGKPFLQIGVSRALADGDSVIKQAVTAATSGKAPKVGEPASGKAASTNPSGSVNKNAQRGFFSRLFGKR
;
A
#
# COMPACT_ATOMS: atom_id res chain seq x y z
N MET A 1 15.42 -7.12 9.98
CA MET A 1 15.12 -7.53 8.60
C MET A 1 15.62 -6.45 7.66
N LYS A 2 15.97 -6.83 6.44
CA LYS A 2 16.29 -5.93 5.34
C LYS A 2 15.04 -5.73 4.49
N ILE A 3 14.53 -4.50 4.47
CA ILE A 3 13.30 -4.13 3.76
C ILE A 3 13.69 -3.25 2.58
N VAL A 4 13.12 -3.52 1.41
CA VAL A 4 13.13 -2.56 0.31
C VAL A 4 11.72 -2.05 0.10
N ALA A 5 11.54 -0.75 -0.06
CA ALA A 5 10.25 -0.17 -0.39
C ALA A 5 10.30 0.62 -1.70
N VAL A 6 9.17 0.68 -2.40
CA VAL A 6 8.94 1.61 -3.50
C VAL A 6 7.73 2.46 -3.17
N THR A 7 7.89 3.78 -3.26
CA THR A 7 6.80 4.75 -3.09
C THR A 7 6.48 5.42 -4.43
N SER A 8 5.19 5.51 -4.78
CA SER A 8 4.77 6.14 -6.04
C SER A 8 3.37 6.74 -5.97
N CYS A 9 3.25 8.07 -6.03
CA CYS A 9 1.98 8.77 -5.92
C CYS A 9 1.66 9.60 -7.17
N ILE A 10 0.42 9.49 -7.66
CA ILE A 10 -0.09 10.32 -8.78
C ILE A 10 -0.26 11.79 -8.38
N THR A 11 -0.55 12.07 -7.11
CA THR A 11 -0.87 13.43 -6.64
C THR A 11 0.35 14.32 -6.49
N GLY A 12 1.56 13.78 -6.67
CA GLY A 12 2.79 14.56 -6.76
C GLY A 12 3.91 14.11 -5.83
N ILE A 13 4.93 14.97 -5.77
CA ILE A 13 6.23 14.75 -5.13
C ILE A 13 6.06 14.56 -3.62
N ALA A 14 5.26 15.43 -2.97
CA ALA A 14 5.15 15.47 -1.51
C ALA A 14 4.75 14.13 -0.89
N HIS A 15 3.62 13.55 -1.32
CA HIS A 15 3.15 12.28 -0.75
C HIS A 15 4.10 11.12 -0.99
N THR A 16 4.83 11.12 -2.12
CA THR A 16 5.84 10.10 -2.41
C THR A 16 6.97 10.15 -1.36
N TYR A 17 7.54 11.33 -1.11
CA TYR A 17 8.61 11.49 -0.13
C TYR A 17 8.14 11.36 1.33
N MET A 18 6.97 11.89 1.67
CA MET A 18 6.44 11.77 3.04
C MET A 18 6.08 10.31 3.38
N ALA A 19 5.59 9.52 2.41
CA ALA A 19 5.39 8.10 2.61
C ALA A 19 6.72 7.35 2.77
N ALA A 20 7.75 7.73 2.02
CA ALA A 20 9.09 7.15 2.16
C ALA A 20 9.64 7.41 3.57
N GLU A 21 9.61 8.66 4.02
CA GLU A 21 10.07 9.04 5.36
C GLU A 21 9.28 8.32 6.47
N SER A 22 7.96 8.22 6.34
CA SER A 22 7.11 7.49 7.30
C SER A 22 7.54 6.02 7.43
N LEU A 23 7.83 5.35 6.30
CA LEU A 23 8.32 3.97 6.30
C LEU A 23 9.73 3.86 6.89
N GLU A 24 10.62 4.81 6.59
CA GLU A 24 11.97 4.87 7.15
C GLU A 24 11.97 5.00 8.67
N GLN A 25 11.16 5.94 9.19
CA GLN A 25 11.02 6.16 10.62
C GLN A 25 10.41 4.92 11.32
N ALA A 26 9.36 4.33 10.74
CA ALA A 26 8.71 3.14 11.28
C ALA A 26 9.65 1.91 11.29
N ALA A 27 10.39 1.68 10.21
CA ALA A 27 11.35 0.57 10.15
C ALA A 27 12.47 0.74 11.16
N LYS A 28 13.04 1.95 11.26
CA LYS A 28 14.07 2.27 12.25
C LYS A 28 13.56 2.06 13.68
N LYS A 29 12.34 2.52 13.98
CA LYS A 29 11.69 2.33 15.29
C LYS A 29 11.49 0.85 15.62
N ALA A 30 11.20 0.02 14.61
CA ALA A 30 11.05 -1.43 14.76
C ALA A 30 12.38 -2.21 14.77
N GLY A 31 13.53 -1.54 14.63
CA GLY A 31 14.84 -2.20 14.57
C GLY A 31 15.08 -2.94 13.25
N HIS A 32 14.60 -2.39 12.14
CA HIS A 32 14.79 -2.94 10.79
C HIS A 32 15.56 -1.96 9.90
N GLU A 33 16.29 -2.53 8.95
CA GLU A 33 16.95 -1.76 7.90
C GLU A 33 15.97 -1.60 6.74
N ILE A 34 15.91 -0.40 6.18
CA ILE A 34 15.07 -0.13 5.02
C ILE A 34 15.81 0.75 4.00
N THR A 35 15.59 0.47 2.72
CA THR A 35 15.96 1.37 1.62
C THR A 35 14.73 1.66 0.79
N VAL A 36 14.43 2.94 0.56
CA VAL A 36 13.23 3.35 -0.17
C VAL A 36 13.57 3.93 -1.53
N GLU A 37 13.02 3.32 -2.58
CA GLU A 37 12.96 3.86 -3.93
C GLU A 37 11.77 4.81 -4.05
N THR A 38 12.01 6.07 -4.42
CA THR A 38 10.93 6.99 -4.80
C THR A 38 10.74 6.92 -6.32
N GLN A 39 9.49 6.87 -6.77
CA GLN A 39 9.11 6.99 -8.17
C GLN A 39 8.00 8.03 -8.29
N GLY A 40 8.24 9.14 -8.97
CA GLY A 40 7.23 10.18 -9.10
C GLY A 40 7.54 11.18 -10.20
N SER A 41 6.85 12.33 -10.17
CA SER A 41 7.07 13.41 -11.14
C SER A 41 8.44 14.07 -11.02
N ALA A 42 9.10 13.95 -9.87
CA ALA A 42 10.49 14.38 -9.67
C ALA A 42 11.52 13.42 -10.31
N GLY A 43 11.07 12.29 -10.87
CA GLY A 43 11.94 11.22 -11.37
C GLY A 43 11.92 10.00 -10.44
N SER A 44 12.96 9.17 -10.58
CA SER A 44 13.15 7.99 -9.74
C SER A 44 14.62 7.86 -9.38
N SER A 45 14.89 7.39 -8.16
CA SER A 45 16.21 6.99 -7.70
C SER A 45 16.24 5.47 -7.46
N PRO A 46 16.54 4.66 -8.50
CA PRO A 46 16.43 3.21 -8.41
C PRO A 46 17.34 2.61 -7.35
N VAL A 47 16.80 1.71 -6.53
CA VAL A 47 17.60 0.93 -5.57
C VAL A 47 18.49 -0.05 -6.34
N PRO A 48 19.79 -0.17 -6.00
CA PRO A 48 20.69 -1.12 -6.66
C PRO A 48 20.21 -2.57 -6.54
N GLN A 49 20.46 -3.38 -7.56
CA GLN A 49 20.01 -4.78 -7.58
C GLN A 49 20.56 -5.58 -6.40
N SER A 50 21.80 -5.34 -5.96
CA SER A 50 22.40 -6.01 -4.80
C SER A 50 21.58 -5.81 -3.52
N ILE A 51 21.03 -4.62 -3.31
CA ILE A 51 20.18 -4.32 -2.13
C ILE A 51 18.83 -5.03 -2.25
N ILE A 52 18.27 -5.14 -3.45
CA ILE A 52 17.05 -5.91 -3.70
C ILE A 52 17.29 -7.40 -3.44
N ASP A 53 18.43 -7.94 -3.89
CA ASP A 53 18.79 -9.34 -3.73
C ASP A 53 19.00 -9.71 -2.25
N GLU A 54 19.45 -8.77 -1.42
CA GLU A 54 19.57 -8.95 0.03
C GLU A 54 18.26 -8.71 0.80
N ALA A 55 17.23 -8.15 0.16
CA ALA A 55 15.98 -7.82 0.83
C ALA A 55 15.21 -9.08 1.25
N ASP A 56 14.75 -9.10 2.49
CA ASP A 56 13.88 -10.14 3.04
C ASP A 56 12.43 -9.97 2.54
N VAL A 57 12.01 -8.72 2.30
CA VAL A 57 10.65 -8.37 1.85
C VAL A 57 10.63 -7.03 1.12
N VAL A 58 9.69 -6.91 0.18
CA VAL A 58 9.46 -5.68 -0.59
C VAL A 58 8.12 -5.04 -0.21
N ILE A 59 8.10 -3.73 0.00
CA ILE A 59 6.87 -2.95 0.20
C ILE A 59 6.61 -2.11 -1.05
N PHE A 60 5.49 -2.30 -1.72
CA PHE A 60 5.02 -1.42 -2.79
C PHE A 60 3.93 -0.51 -2.23
N ALA A 61 4.29 0.72 -1.86
CA ALA A 61 3.37 1.77 -1.44
C ALA A 61 3.08 2.68 -2.62
N CYS A 62 2.14 2.29 -3.46
CA CYS A 62 1.99 2.88 -4.78
C CYS A 62 0.52 3.06 -5.20
N ASP A 63 0.21 4.23 -5.75
CA ASP A 63 -1.06 4.56 -6.41
C ASP A 63 -0.93 4.47 -7.94
N LEU A 64 0.30 4.33 -8.45
CA LEU A 64 0.65 4.08 -9.84
C LEU A 64 1.40 2.75 -9.97
N GLU A 65 1.45 2.22 -11.18
CA GLU A 65 2.26 1.03 -11.45
C GLU A 65 3.75 1.31 -11.18
N VAL A 66 4.40 0.36 -10.51
CA VAL A 66 5.82 0.41 -10.21
C VAL A 66 6.62 0.13 -11.48
N LYS A 67 7.46 1.09 -11.89
CA LYS A 67 8.35 0.93 -13.03
C LYS A 67 9.40 -0.13 -12.73
N ASN A 68 9.75 -0.94 -13.73
CA ASN A 68 10.76 -1.99 -13.64
C ASN A 68 10.52 -2.97 -12.47
N LYS A 69 9.24 -3.29 -12.19
CA LYS A 69 8.84 -4.21 -11.11
C LYS A 69 9.48 -5.61 -11.22
N GLY A 70 9.88 -6.02 -12.42
CA GLY A 70 10.56 -7.31 -12.67
C GLY A 70 11.88 -7.50 -11.90
N ARG A 71 12.55 -6.42 -11.46
CA ARG A 71 13.76 -6.49 -10.63
C ARG A 71 13.53 -7.12 -9.25
N PHE A 72 12.28 -7.15 -8.81
CA PHE A 72 11.86 -7.68 -7.51
C PHE A 72 11.32 -9.11 -7.60
N ASN A 73 11.35 -9.76 -8.77
CA ASN A 73 10.78 -11.10 -8.99
C ASN A 73 11.27 -12.11 -7.94
N GLY A 74 10.35 -12.96 -7.46
CA GLY A 74 10.60 -13.97 -6.44
C GLY A 74 10.65 -13.45 -5.01
N LYS A 75 10.75 -12.13 -4.78
CA LYS A 75 10.73 -11.54 -3.44
C LYS A 75 9.30 -11.54 -2.88
N PRO A 76 9.12 -11.90 -1.59
CA PRO A 76 7.83 -11.72 -0.93
C PRO A 76 7.52 -10.22 -0.84
N PHE A 77 6.26 -9.85 -1.02
CA PHE A 77 5.88 -8.46 -1.01
C PHE A 77 4.58 -8.15 -0.26
N LEU A 78 4.48 -6.90 0.18
CA LEU A 78 3.25 -6.25 0.63
C LEU A 78 2.96 -5.10 -0.33
N GLN A 79 1.75 -5.05 -0.90
CA GLN A 79 1.32 -3.94 -1.75
C GLN A 79 0.16 -3.18 -1.09
N ILE A 80 0.31 -1.86 -0.99
CA ILE A 80 -0.64 -0.93 -0.37
C ILE A 80 -0.66 0.41 -1.15
N GLY A 81 -1.64 1.27 -0.87
CA GLY A 81 -1.65 2.65 -1.38
C GLY A 81 -0.73 3.57 -0.59
N VAL A 82 -0.29 4.67 -1.21
CA VAL A 82 0.64 5.65 -0.61
C VAL A 82 0.05 6.26 0.66
N SER A 83 -1.24 6.61 0.63
CA SER A 83 -1.92 7.21 1.80
C SER A 83 -1.87 6.33 3.04
N ARG A 84 -1.84 5.00 2.88
CA ARG A 84 -1.75 4.07 4.01
C ARG A 84 -0.34 4.06 4.61
N ALA A 85 0.69 4.05 3.77
CA ALA A 85 2.08 4.18 4.22
C ALA A 85 2.33 5.50 4.94
N LEU A 86 1.77 6.58 4.41
CA LEU A 86 1.83 7.91 5.01
C LEU A 86 1.17 7.95 6.40
N ALA A 87 -0.05 7.43 6.52
CA ALA A 87 -0.84 7.58 7.74
C ALA A 87 -0.42 6.64 8.88
N ASP A 88 0.13 5.46 8.56
CA ASP A 88 0.37 4.41 9.56
C ASP A 88 1.54 3.49 9.15
N GLY A 89 2.73 4.08 9.04
CA GLY A 89 3.96 3.37 8.69
C GLY A 89 4.26 2.19 9.64
N ASP A 90 4.03 2.36 10.94
CA ASP A 90 4.26 1.32 11.96
C ASP A 90 3.45 0.04 11.66
N SER A 91 2.16 0.17 11.34
CA SER A 91 1.33 -0.97 10.97
C SER A 91 1.79 -1.61 9.66
N VAL A 92 2.22 -0.81 8.69
CA VAL A 92 2.71 -1.31 7.40
C VAL A 92 3.97 -2.14 7.56
N ILE A 93 4.96 -1.65 8.33
CA ILE A 93 6.19 -2.39 8.62
C ILE A 93 5.86 -3.71 9.33
N LYS A 94 5.00 -3.68 10.35
CA LYS A 94 4.59 -4.88 11.07
C LYS A 94 3.92 -5.91 10.14
N GLN A 95 3.06 -5.47 9.23
CA GLN A 95 2.41 -6.34 8.26
C GLN A 95 3.42 -6.95 7.29
N ALA A 96 4.37 -6.16 6.77
CA ALA A 96 5.40 -6.65 5.86
C ALA A 96 6.28 -7.73 6.52
N VAL A 97 6.71 -7.49 7.76
CA VAL A 97 7.50 -8.44 8.56
C VAL A 97 6.71 -9.74 8.83
N THR A 98 5.43 -9.61 9.19
CA THR A 98 4.57 -10.77 9.43
C THR A 98 4.37 -11.59 8.15
N ALA A 99 4.12 -10.91 7.02
CA ALA A 99 3.96 -11.56 5.73
C ALA A 99 5.22 -12.35 5.36
N ALA A 100 6.41 -11.73 5.49
CA ALA A 100 7.69 -12.34 5.19
C ALA A 100 7.99 -13.58 6.06
N THR A 101 7.76 -13.48 7.37
CA THR A 101 8.06 -14.56 8.32
C THR A 101 7.05 -15.71 8.28
N SER A 102 5.81 -15.45 7.86
CA SER A 102 4.77 -16.49 7.73
C SER A 102 4.98 -17.47 6.58
N GLY A 103 5.85 -17.14 5.61
CA GLY A 103 6.07 -17.93 4.39
C GLY A 103 4.89 -17.94 3.42
N LYS A 104 3.81 -17.18 3.70
CA LYS A 104 2.58 -17.11 2.89
C LYS A 104 2.44 -15.83 2.08
N ALA A 105 3.42 -14.91 2.16
CA ALA A 105 3.39 -13.69 1.38
C ALA A 105 3.38 -14.01 -0.12
N PRO A 106 2.58 -13.26 -0.92
CA PRO A 106 2.69 -13.36 -2.37
C PRO A 106 4.10 -12.95 -2.79
N LYS A 107 4.61 -13.60 -3.83
CA LYS A 107 5.90 -13.27 -4.43
C LYS A 107 5.71 -12.52 -5.74
N VAL A 108 6.62 -11.59 -6.02
CA VAL A 108 6.56 -10.82 -7.26
C VAL A 108 6.79 -11.76 -8.44
N GLY A 109 5.95 -11.65 -9.48
CA GLY A 109 6.09 -12.44 -10.71
C GLY A 109 5.46 -13.84 -10.64
N GLU A 110 4.99 -14.31 -9.49
CA GLU A 110 4.19 -15.54 -9.41
C GLU A 110 2.71 -15.22 -9.72
N PRO A 111 2.01 -16.08 -10.50
CA PRO A 111 0.58 -15.91 -10.72
C PRO A 111 -0.12 -15.98 -9.37
N ALA A 112 -0.85 -14.92 -9.01
CA ALA A 112 -1.52 -14.81 -7.73
C ALA A 112 -2.42 -16.04 -7.53
N SER A 113 -2.03 -16.94 -6.63
CA SER A 113 -2.90 -18.02 -6.17
C SER A 113 -4.00 -17.38 -5.32
N GLY A 114 -5.09 -17.01 -6.01
CA GLY A 114 -6.42 -16.67 -5.50
C GLY A 114 -6.51 -15.82 -4.23
N LYS A 115 -6.60 -14.49 -4.37
CA LYS A 115 -7.83 -13.70 -4.12
C LYS A 115 -7.54 -12.21 -4.36
N ALA A 116 -8.05 -11.70 -5.47
CA ALA A 116 -8.10 -10.27 -5.75
C ALA A 116 -9.26 -9.59 -4.99
N ALA A 117 -9.11 -8.27 -4.85
CA ALA A 117 -10.11 -7.24 -4.53
C ALA A 117 -10.35 -6.89 -3.04
N SER A 118 -9.64 -5.86 -2.58
CA SER A 118 -10.31 -4.78 -1.83
C SER A 118 -10.73 -3.72 -2.84
N THR A 119 -11.92 -3.89 -3.41
CA THR A 119 -12.66 -2.81 -4.03
C THR A 119 -13.24 -1.97 -2.90
N ASN A 120 -12.79 -0.73 -2.75
CA ASN A 120 -13.55 0.29 -2.03
C ASN A 120 -14.84 0.56 -2.82
N PRO A 121 -16.05 0.39 -2.26
CA PRO A 121 -17.23 1.02 -2.82
C PRO A 121 -17.28 2.45 -2.26
N SER A 122 -16.72 3.40 -3.00
CA SER A 122 -17.07 4.80 -2.80
C SER A 122 -18.48 5.02 -3.33
N GLY A 123 -19.44 5.19 -2.42
CA GLY A 123 -20.64 6.00 -2.63
C GLY A 123 -21.82 5.38 -3.37
N SER A 124 -22.60 4.51 -2.70
CA SER A 124 -24.04 4.41 -2.97
C SER A 124 -24.81 5.13 -1.86
N VAL A 125 -25.22 6.37 -2.13
CA VAL A 125 -26.17 7.09 -1.28
C VAL A 125 -27.50 6.34 -1.34
N ASN A 126 -27.82 5.59 -0.28
CA ASN A 126 -29.12 4.96 -0.11
C ASN A 126 -30.15 6.03 0.32
N LYS A 127 -30.82 6.68 -0.65
CA LYS A 127 -32.05 7.44 -0.40
C LYS A 127 -33.26 6.50 -0.44
N ASN A 128 -33.38 5.62 0.55
CA ASN A 128 -34.63 4.94 0.83
C ASN A 128 -34.91 4.89 2.33
N ALA A 129 -35.03 6.08 2.92
CA ALA A 129 -35.51 6.27 4.29
C ALA A 129 -36.28 7.59 4.44
N GLN A 130 -37.12 7.95 3.47
CA GLN A 130 -38.11 9.03 3.61
C GLN A 130 -39.27 8.82 2.64
N ARG A 131 -40.03 7.73 2.81
CA ARG A 131 -41.33 7.57 2.12
C ARG A 131 -42.39 6.79 2.92
N GLY A 132 -42.22 6.68 4.25
CA GLY A 132 -43.13 5.92 5.11
C GLY A 132 -43.67 6.63 6.35
N PHE A 133 -43.14 7.81 6.73
CA PHE A 133 -43.51 8.44 8.01
C PHE A 133 -44.40 9.70 7.86
N PHE A 134 -44.50 10.29 6.67
CA PHE A 134 -45.29 11.51 6.43
C PHE A 134 -46.68 11.25 5.79
N SER A 135 -47.03 9.99 5.51
CA SER A 135 -48.34 9.63 4.92
C SER A 135 -49.43 9.35 5.98
N ARG A 136 -49.19 9.64 7.26
CA ARG A 136 -50.14 9.39 8.36
C ARG A 136 -50.75 10.65 8.98
N LEU A 137 -50.57 11.83 8.36
CA LEU A 137 -51.07 13.08 8.91
C LEU A 137 -51.98 13.90 7.97
N PHE A 138 -52.48 13.32 6.87
CA PHE A 138 -53.56 13.93 6.09
C PHE A 138 -54.43 12.84 5.44
N GLY A 139 -55.67 12.71 5.92
CA GLY A 139 -56.73 12.01 5.18
C GLY A 139 -57.46 10.90 5.93
N LYS A 140 -58.28 11.25 6.94
CA LYS A 140 -59.57 10.57 7.17
C LYS A 140 -60.53 11.38 8.06
N ARG A 141 -61.19 12.36 7.47
CA ARG A 141 -62.64 12.58 7.49
C ARG A 141 -62.97 13.90 6.80
#